data_AF-A0A3A5LES6-F1
#
_entry.id   AF-A0A3A5LES6-F1
#
_cell.length_a   1.000
_cell.length_b   1.000
_cell.length_c   1.000
_cell.angle_alpha   90.00
_cell.angle_beta   90.00
_cell.angle_gamma   90.00
#
_symmetry.space_group_name_H-M   'P 1'
#
loop_
_entity.id
_entity.type
_entity.pdbx_description
1 polymer ?
#
loop_
_entity_poly.entity_id
_entity_poly.type
_entity_poly.pdbx_seq_one_letter_code
_entity_poly.pdbx_strand_id
1 'polypeptide(L)'
;MLRLFTQPKSTHYPLSDSSAITTAYYTAWTDLVDQFLQTIAAMGSKESDKSQRSQKLTLLYAWASNEGKQAYQKGQGKFFMQHIETYTSATTPLKENLLTLTKEQVIEGFNAWFIALVEKFPEFSSDKIKEEFNKFIEQCKADDFDEHIALRTVFTYRYVKTGNRDSVLKGYEKSIERCVQAINAMKESEPKLEPKPEPEQENTPKSSFS
;
A
#
# COMPACT_ATOMS: atom_id res chain seq x y z
N MET A 1 -6.79 -16.48 -7.73
CA MET A 1 -6.69 -15.22 -8.51
C MET A 1 -5.77 -14.26 -7.74
N LEU A 2 -4.53 -14.11 -8.20
CA LEU A 2 -3.53 -13.23 -7.59
C LEU A 2 -3.92 -11.75 -7.78
N ARG A 3 -4.11 -11.01 -6.68
CA ARG A 3 -4.31 -9.56 -6.67
C ARG A 3 -2.98 -8.84 -6.44
N LEU A 4 -2.04 -8.96 -7.38
CA LEU A 4 -0.73 -8.29 -7.24
C LEU A 4 -0.72 -6.81 -7.64
N PHE A 5 -1.80 -6.29 -8.26
CA PHE A 5 -1.85 -4.89 -8.74
C PHE A 5 -3.28 -4.34 -8.79
N THR A 6 -4.05 -4.43 -7.71
CA THR A 6 -5.32 -3.68 -7.64
C THR A 6 -5.05 -2.28 -7.09
N GLN A 7 -5.23 -1.26 -7.94
CA GLN A 7 -5.69 0.04 -7.46
C GLN A 7 -6.90 -0.19 -6.55
N PRO A 8 -7.05 0.58 -5.46
CA PRO A 8 -8.17 0.41 -4.54
C PRO A 8 -9.48 0.54 -5.32
N LYS A 9 -10.27 -0.54 -5.32
CA LYS A 9 -11.64 -0.52 -5.86
C LYS A 9 -12.49 0.30 -4.88
N SER A 10 -12.65 1.58 -5.17
CA SER A 10 -13.69 2.41 -4.57
C SER A 10 -15.04 1.95 -5.11
N THR A 11 -15.82 1.26 -4.29
CA THR A 11 -17.26 1.08 -4.50
C THR A 11 -18.02 2.03 -3.60
N HIS A 12 -18.62 3.03 -4.25
CA HIS A 12 -19.71 3.91 -3.79
C HIS A 12 -19.48 4.80 -2.57
N TYR A 13 -18.86 5.95 -2.79
CA TYR A 13 -19.27 7.22 -2.15
C TYR A 13 -19.24 8.35 -3.20
N PRO A 14 -20.17 9.33 -3.13
CA PRO A 14 -20.29 10.36 -4.14
C PRO A 14 -19.07 11.28 -4.10
N LEU A 15 -18.53 11.57 -5.29
CA LEU A 15 -17.44 12.51 -5.50
C LEU A 15 -17.80 13.89 -4.93
N SER A 16 -17.09 14.32 -3.88
CA SER A 16 -16.78 15.72 -3.69
C SER A 16 -15.28 15.88 -3.39
N ASP A 17 -14.59 16.52 -4.33
CA ASP A 17 -13.29 17.20 -4.26
C ASP A 17 -12.39 16.97 -3.02
N SER A 18 -11.92 15.73 -2.85
CA SER A 18 -10.75 15.36 -2.05
C SER A 18 -9.72 14.63 -2.95
N SER A 19 -9.59 15.11 -4.19
CA SER A 19 -8.70 14.52 -5.18
C SER A 19 -7.25 14.78 -4.80
N ALA A 20 -6.67 13.85 -4.03
CA ALA A 20 -5.27 13.42 -4.06
C ALA A 20 -4.83 12.87 -2.70
N ILE A 21 -5.40 11.75 -2.23
CA ILE A 21 -4.61 10.77 -1.48
C ILE A 21 -3.75 9.99 -2.50
N THR A 22 -2.99 10.74 -3.32
CA THR A 22 -2.04 10.25 -4.32
C THR A 22 -0.66 10.75 -3.93
N THR A 23 -0.24 10.44 -2.71
CA THR A 23 1.15 10.63 -2.28
C THR A 23 1.72 9.26 -1.90
N ALA A 24 2.12 8.55 -2.94
CA ALA A 24 2.69 7.21 -2.97
C ALA A 24 4.00 7.06 -2.19
N TYR A 25 3.95 7.03 -0.85
CA TYR A 25 5.14 6.76 -0.02
C TYR A 25 4.97 5.57 0.93
N TYR A 26 3.72 5.17 1.18
CA TYR A 26 3.33 3.95 1.88
C TYR A 26 2.34 3.15 1.05
N THR A 27 2.51 3.06 -0.28
CA THR A 27 1.46 2.55 -1.19
C THR A 27 0.83 1.22 -0.77
N ALA A 28 1.58 0.36 -0.08
CA ALA A 28 1.04 -0.87 0.51
C ALA A 28 0.20 -0.61 1.78
N TRP A 29 0.65 0.28 2.68
CA TRP A 29 0.01 0.60 3.96
C TRP A 29 -0.93 1.82 3.92
N THR A 30 -1.26 2.38 2.75
CA THR A 30 -2.09 3.59 2.63
C THR A 30 -3.43 3.44 3.35
N ASP A 31 -4.09 2.29 3.18
CA ASP A 31 -5.39 2.03 3.82
C ASP A 31 -5.25 1.92 5.35
N LEU A 32 -4.14 1.36 5.84
CA LEU A 32 -3.88 1.26 7.27
C LEU A 32 -3.58 2.63 7.90
N VAL A 33 -2.82 3.47 7.19
CA VAL A 33 -2.57 4.86 7.61
C VAL A 33 -3.88 5.65 7.64
N ASP A 34 -4.72 5.50 6.62
CA ASP A 34 -6.02 6.15 6.56
C ASP A 34 -6.91 5.74 7.74
N GLN A 35 -7.05 4.43 7.99
CA GLN A 35 -7.81 3.89 9.11
C GLN A 35 -7.30 4.40 10.46
N PHE A 36 -5.97 4.44 10.65
CA PHE A 36 -5.37 4.97 11.87
C PHE A 36 -5.72 6.45 12.07
N LEU A 37 -5.55 7.29 11.04
CA LEU A 37 -5.87 8.73 11.10
C LEU A 37 -7.35 8.98 11.40
N GLN A 38 -8.25 8.23 10.76
CA GLN A 38 -9.68 8.32 11.04
C GLN A 38 -10.03 7.94 12.48
N THR A 39 -9.36 6.92 13.02
CA THR A 39 -9.55 6.42 14.40
C THR A 39 -9.13 7.47 15.41
N ILE A 40 -7.91 8.00 15.31
CA ILE A 40 -7.41 9.01 16.26
C ILE A 40 -8.18 10.34 16.18
N ALA A 41 -8.68 10.71 14.99
CA ALA A 41 -9.53 11.88 14.81
C ALA A 41 -10.87 11.74 15.54
N ALA A 42 -11.45 10.53 15.52
CA ALA A 42 -12.68 10.22 16.23
C ALA A 42 -12.49 10.24 17.75
N MET A 43 -11.37 9.71 18.26
CA MET A 43 -11.07 9.65 19.69
C MET A 43 -10.87 11.04 20.32
N GLY A 44 -10.43 12.01 19.55
CA GLY A 44 -10.25 13.40 19.99
C GLY A 44 -11.50 14.28 19.89
N SER A 45 -12.62 13.76 19.37
CA SER A 45 -13.85 14.52 19.14
C SER A 45 -14.94 14.08 20.13
N LYS A 46 -15.67 15.03 20.74
CA LYS A 46 -16.93 14.67 21.44
C LYS A 46 -17.96 14.24 20.40
N GLU A 47 -18.76 13.21 20.69
CA GLU A 47 -19.73 12.57 19.78
C GLU A 47 -20.70 13.53 19.08
N SER A 48 -20.89 14.75 19.59
CA SER A 48 -21.86 15.72 19.09
C SER A 48 -21.34 16.69 18.01
N ASP A 49 -20.06 16.70 17.64
CA ASP A 49 -19.52 17.72 16.71
C ASP A 49 -18.79 17.15 15.48
N LYS A 50 -19.59 16.70 14.49
CA LYS A 50 -19.11 16.18 13.20
C LYS A 50 -18.23 17.20 12.44
N SER A 51 -18.47 18.50 12.62
CA SER A 51 -17.70 19.56 11.98
C SER A 51 -16.25 19.58 12.48
N GLN A 52 -16.06 19.49 13.80
CA GLN A 52 -14.73 19.43 14.42
C GLN A 52 -13.94 18.20 13.98
N ARG A 53 -14.59 17.02 13.92
CA ARG A 53 -13.95 15.79 13.42
C ARG A 53 -13.47 15.95 11.97
N SER A 54 -14.31 16.52 11.11
CA SER A 54 -13.97 16.73 9.69
C SER A 54 -12.78 17.68 9.53
N GLN A 55 -12.76 18.79 10.26
CA GLN A 55 -11.64 19.75 10.21
C GLN A 55 -10.34 19.13 10.70
N LYS A 56 -10.40 18.37 11.80
CA LYS A 56 -9.25 17.67 12.37
C LYS A 56 -8.68 16.64 11.40
N LEU A 57 -9.55 15.89 10.72
CA LEU A 57 -9.13 14.90 9.73
C LEU A 57 -8.45 15.56 8.52
N THR A 58 -8.96 16.69 8.03
CA THR A 58 -8.29 17.48 6.97
C THR A 58 -6.88 17.89 7.37
N LEU A 59 -6.68 18.39 8.60
CA LEU A 59 -5.37 18.78 9.12
C LEU A 59 -4.41 17.58 9.21
N LEU A 60 -4.90 16.44 9.69
CA LEU A 60 -4.14 15.20 9.76
C LEU A 60 -3.67 14.72 8.39
N TYR A 61 -4.55 14.71 7.38
CA TYR A 61 -4.16 14.30 6.02
C TYR A 61 -3.18 15.26 5.37
N ALA A 62 -3.35 16.57 5.56
CA ALA A 62 -2.42 17.58 5.06
C ALA A 62 -1.03 17.39 5.68
N TRP A 63 -0.97 17.15 7.00
CA TRP A 63 0.27 16.85 7.69
C TRP A 63 0.90 15.54 7.22
N ALA A 64 0.12 14.46 7.15
CA ALA A 64 0.61 13.13 6.75
C ALA A 64 1.21 13.15 5.34
N SER A 65 0.61 13.91 4.42
CA SER A 65 1.07 14.05 3.04
C SER A 65 2.37 14.85 2.88
N ASN A 66 2.76 15.63 3.90
CA ASN A 66 3.95 16.47 3.86
C ASN A 66 4.94 16.15 4.99
N GLU A 67 4.75 16.73 6.18
CA GLU A 67 5.65 16.58 7.33
C GLU A 67 5.73 15.11 7.80
N GLY A 68 4.60 14.41 7.85
CA GLY A 68 4.55 13.00 8.23
C GLY A 68 5.40 12.14 7.28
N LYS A 69 5.21 12.30 5.97
CA LYS A 69 6.04 11.64 4.95
C LYS A 69 7.54 11.88 5.17
N GLN A 70 7.96 13.11 5.48
CA GLN A 70 9.36 13.43 5.74
C GLN A 70 9.88 12.72 7.00
N ALA A 71 9.08 12.71 8.07
CA ALA A 71 9.43 12.03 9.32
C ALA A 71 9.64 10.52 9.11
N TYR A 72 8.76 9.88 8.35
CA TYR A 72 8.92 8.48 7.98
C TYR A 72 10.19 8.22 7.19
N GLN A 73 10.39 8.96 6.10
CA GLN A 73 11.60 8.80 5.27
C GLN A 73 12.89 9.00 6.08
N LYS A 74 12.88 9.95 7.02
CA LYS A 74 14.00 10.19 7.93
C LYS A 74 14.24 9.00 8.87
N GLY A 75 13.18 8.43 9.45
CA GLY A 75 13.27 7.22 10.28
C GLY A 75 13.87 6.04 9.52
N GLN A 76 13.34 5.77 8.32
CA GLN A 76 13.83 4.69 7.46
C GLN A 76 15.27 4.89 7.00
N GLY A 77 15.64 6.12 6.68
CA GLY A 77 17.00 6.49 6.29
C GLY A 77 17.98 6.32 7.45
N LYS A 78 17.60 6.75 8.66
CA LYS A 78 18.40 6.55 9.87
C LYS A 78 18.65 5.07 10.13
N PHE A 79 17.59 4.25 10.13
CA PHE A 79 17.72 2.81 10.32
C PHE A 79 18.60 2.17 9.25
N PHE A 80 18.40 2.54 7.98
CA PHE A 80 19.21 2.04 6.87
C PHE A 80 20.70 2.33 7.06
N MET A 81 21.06 3.57 7.41
CA MET A 81 22.45 3.95 7.62
C MET A 81 23.09 3.18 8.78
N GLN A 82 22.33 2.89 9.84
CA GLN A 82 22.80 2.09 10.97
C GLN A 82 23.08 0.62 10.58
N HIS A 83 22.39 0.09 9.58
CA HIS A 83 22.47 -1.31 9.17
C HIS A 83 23.07 -1.50 7.77
N ILE A 84 23.72 -0.47 7.22
CA ILE A 84 24.21 -0.45 5.83
C ILE A 84 25.21 -1.58 5.55
N GLU A 85 26.03 -1.95 6.53
CA GLU A 85 26.99 -3.06 6.42
C GLU A 85 26.29 -4.42 6.28
N THR A 86 25.18 -4.62 7.02
CA THR A 86 24.35 -5.83 6.91
C THR A 86 23.67 -5.91 5.54
N TYR A 87 23.19 -4.77 5.01
CA TYR A 87 22.66 -4.71 3.64
C TYR A 87 23.74 -5.00 2.57
N THR A 88 24.97 -4.55 2.80
CA THR A 88 26.10 -4.68 1.85
C THR A 88 26.70 -6.08 1.82
N SER A 89 26.77 -6.73 2.98
CA SER A 89 27.36 -8.08 3.14
C SER A 89 26.43 -9.23 2.74
N ALA A 90 25.16 -8.94 2.45
CA ALA A 90 24.21 -9.93 1.94
C ALA A 90 24.51 -10.29 0.48
N THR A 91 25.45 -11.21 0.25
CA THR A 91 26.04 -11.45 -1.07
C THR A 91 25.28 -12.41 -1.99
N THR A 92 24.25 -13.17 -1.54
CA THR A 92 23.51 -14.17 -2.36
C THR A 92 22.41 -14.89 -1.56
N PRO A 93 21.35 -15.46 -2.20
CA PRO A 93 20.16 -14.75 -2.68
C PRO A 93 19.41 -14.04 -1.53
N LEU A 94 18.20 -13.51 -1.73
CA LEU A 94 17.39 -12.85 -0.69
C LEU A 94 17.29 -13.77 0.55
N LYS A 95 18.14 -13.55 1.56
CA LYS A 95 18.08 -14.28 2.82
C LYS A 95 16.90 -13.72 3.61
N GLU A 96 16.18 -14.58 4.31
CA GLU A 96 15.10 -14.22 5.25
C GLU A 96 15.50 -13.04 6.16
N ASN A 97 16.77 -12.99 6.58
CA ASN A 97 17.36 -11.90 7.36
C ASN A 97 17.26 -10.51 6.68
N LEU A 98 17.39 -10.41 5.35
CA LEU A 98 17.25 -9.14 4.63
C LEU A 98 15.78 -8.70 4.57
N LEU A 99 14.85 -9.66 4.46
CA LEU A 99 13.42 -9.39 4.46
C LEU A 99 13.01 -8.86 5.84
N THR A 100 13.42 -9.54 6.92
CA THR A 100 13.22 -9.10 8.30
C THR A 100 13.80 -7.71 8.55
N LEU A 101 15.04 -7.47 8.12
CA LEU A 101 15.68 -6.16 8.28
C LEU A 101 14.96 -5.05 7.50
N THR A 102 14.38 -5.37 6.34
CA THR A 102 13.57 -4.42 5.57
C THR A 102 12.22 -4.16 6.25
N LYS A 103 11.62 -5.19 6.86
CA LYS A 103 10.40 -5.08 7.67
C LYS A 103 10.64 -4.14 8.86
N GLU A 104 11.72 -4.34 9.59
CA GLU A 104 12.15 -3.45 10.69
C GLU A 104 12.39 -2.02 10.21
N GLN A 105 13.03 -1.83 9.04
CA GLN A 105 13.18 -0.50 8.45
C GLN A 105 11.84 0.19 8.19
N VAL A 106 10.80 -0.55 7.77
CA VAL A 106 9.44 0.00 7.60
C VAL A 106 8.85 0.43 8.93
N ILE A 107 8.94 -0.42 9.95
CA ILE A 107 8.42 -0.13 11.29
C ILE A 107 9.12 1.08 11.90
N GLU A 108 10.44 1.21 11.75
CA GLU A 108 11.19 2.38 12.23
C GLU A 108 10.80 3.68 11.54
N GLY A 109 10.44 3.60 10.27
CA GLY A 109 9.79 4.72 9.60
C GLY A 109 8.51 5.13 10.32
N PHE A 110 7.62 4.19 10.61
CA PHE A 110 6.34 4.50 11.26
C PHE A 110 6.52 4.97 12.70
N ASN A 111 7.51 4.45 13.44
CA ASN A 111 7.86 4.94 14.77
C ASN A 111 8.26 6.42 14.71
N ALA A 112 9.15 6.80 13.78
CA ALA A 112 9.53 8.18 13.58
C ALA A 112 8.35 9.07 13.14
N TRP A 113 7.47 8.54 12.29
CA TRP A 113 6.23 9.22 11.89
C TRP A 113 5.33 9.52 13.08
N PHE A 114 5.12 8.56 13.98
CA PHE A 114 4.26 8.74 15.14
C PHE A 114 4.83 9.71 16.16
N ILE A 115 6.15 9.68 16.38
CA ILE A 115 6.83 10.68 17.21
C ILE A 115 6.57 12.09 16.68
N ALA A 116 6.76 12.30 15.37
CA ALA A 116 6.51 13.59 14.74
C ALA A 116 5.01 14.00 14.76
N LEU A 117 4.10 13.03 14.68
CA LEU A 117 2.66 13.27 14.82
C LEU A 117 2.34 13.86 16.19
N VAL A 118 2.84 13.23 17.26
CA VAL A 118 2.60 13.66 18.64
C VAL A 118 3.29 14.99 18.94
N GLU A 119 4.48 15.24 18.39
CA GLU A 119 5.14 16.55 18.48
C GLU A 119 4.30 17.66 17.83
N LYS A 120 3.68 17.38 16.69
CA LYS A 120 2.84 18.34 15.96
C LYS A 120 1.47 18.55 16.61
N PHE A 121 0.88 17.48 17.12
CA PHE A 121 -0.46 17.44 17.68
C PHE A 121 -0.38 16.79 19.09
N PRO A 122 0.04 17.56 20.12
CA PRO A 122 0.28 17.03 21.46
C PRO A 122 -0.92 16.33 22.10
N GLU A 123 -2.14 16.61 21.64
CA GLU A 123 -3.35 15.92 22.09
C GLU A 123 -3.36 14.41 21.78
N PHE A 124 -2.50 13.95 20.86
CA PHE A 124 -2.34 12.53 20.53
C PHE A 124 -1.30 11.80 21.39
N SER A 125 -0.76 12.44 22.43
CA SER A 125 0.21 11.83 23.35
C SER A 125 -0.37 10.80 24.33
N SER A 126 -1.70 10.63 24.38
CA SER A 126 -2.37 9.75 25.33
C SER A 126 -2.06 8.26 25.11
N ASP A 127 -2.12 7.46 26.19
CA ASP A 127 -1.82 6.03 26.10
C ASP A 127 -2.79 5.26 25.19
N LYS A 128 -4.06 5.67 25.13
CA LYS A 128 -5.03 5.09 24.19
C LYS A 128 -4.61 5.27 22.72
N ILE A 129 -4.02 6.41 22.38
CA ILE A 129 -3.54 6.65 21.01
C ILE A 129 -2.28 5.83 20.72
N LYS A 130 -1.40 5.66 21.71
CA LYS A 130 -0.24 4.74 21.60
C LYS A 130 -0.68 3.29 21.41
N GLU A 131 -1.74 2.85 22.09
CA GLU A 131 -2.31 1.52 21.90
C GLU A 131 -2.85 1.33 20.48
N GLU A 132 -3.59 2.31 19.93
CA GLU A 132 -4.04 2.27 18.54
C GLU A 132 -2.86 2.28 17.55
N PHE A 133 -1.79 3.03 17.86
CA PHE A 133 -0.59 3.01 17.04
C PHE A 133 0.11 1.64 17.09
N ASN A 134 0.18 0.99 18.25
CA ASN A 134 0.73 -0.36 18.36
C ASN A 134 -0.09 -1.38 17.55
N LYS A 135 -1.43 -1.28 17.56
CA LYS A 135 -2.29 -2.12 16.70
C LYS A 135 -2.00 -1.89 15.22
N PHE A 136 -1.85 -0.63 14.81
CA PHE A 136 -1.45 -0.27 13.45
C PHE A 136 -0.10 -0.87 13.07
N ILE A 137 0.90 -0.85 13.95
CA ILE A 137 2.22 -1.45 13.73
C ILE A 137 2.11 -2.97 13.54
N GLU A 138 1.33 -3.67 14.37
CA GLU A 138 1.13 -5.12 14.20
C GLU A 138 0.46 -5.46 12.87
N GLN A 139 -0.50 -4.65 12.41
CA GLN A 139 -1.08 -4.82 11.08
C GLN A 139 -0.05 -4.56 9.97
N CYS A 140 0.84 -3.57 10.12
CA CYS A 140 1.91 -3.32 9.17
C CYS A 140 2.92 -4.48 9.06
N LYS A 141 2.98 -5.35 10.05
CA LYS A 141 3.81 -6.56 10.07
C LYS A 141 3.09 -7.80 9.49
N ALA A 142 1.83 -7.71 9.09
CA ALA A 142 1.12 -8.86 8.53
C ALA A 142 1.83 -9.39 7.27
N ASP A 143 1.76 -10.71 7.08
CA ASP A 143 2.44 -11.41 5.97
C ASP A 143 1.89 -11.00 4.60
N ASP A 144 0.67 -10.45 4.54
CA ASP A 144 0.08 -9.85 3.33
C ASP A 144 0.91 -8.67 2.76
N PHE A 145 1.87 -8.16 3.52
CA PHE A 145 2.83 -7.14 3.08
C PHE A 145 4.17 -7.72 2.63
N ASP A 146 4.41 -9.02 2.77
CA ASP A 146 5.73 -9.61 2.53
C ASP A 146 6.18 -9.47 1.06
N GLU A 147 5.28 -9.49 0.07
CA GLU A 147 5.65 -9.20 -1.32
C GLU A 147 6.09 -7.75 -1.52
N HIS A 148 5.43 -6.81 -0.84
CA HIS A 148 5.83 -5.40 -0.85
C HIS A 148 7.16 -5.18 -0.14
N ILE A 149 7.38 -5.86 0.99
CA ILE A 149 8.65 -5.85 1.71
C ILE A 149 9.75 -6.49 0.86
N ALA A 150 9.51 -7.64 0.23
CA ALA A 150 10.49 -8.32 -0.63
C ALA A 150 10.90 -7.44 -1.81
N LEU A 151 9.94 -6.79 -2.46
CA LEU A 151 10.21 -5.82 -3.51
C LEU A 151 11.10 -4.68 -2.99
N ARG A 152 10.74 -4.09 -1.85
CA ARG A 152 11.52 -3.04 -1.18
C ARG A 152 12.95 -3.52 -0.84
N THR A 153 13.11 -4.74 -0.38
CA THR A 153 14.41 -5.36 -0.11
C THR A 153 15.29 -5.39 -1.36
N VAL A 154 14.73 -5.81 -2.50
CA VAL A 154 15.44 -5.84 -3.80
C VAL A 154 15.91 -4.43 -4.19
N PHE A 155 15.08 -3.41 -3.98
CA PHE A 155 15.45 -2.02 -4.24
C PHE A 155 16.60 -1.55 -3.37
N THR A 156 16.47 -1.74 -2.06
CA THR A 156 17.49 -1.34 -1.08
C THR A 156 18.83 -2.00 -1.41
N TYR A 157 18.82 -3.29 -1.70
CA TYR A 157 20.01 -4.03 -2.11
C TYR A 157 20.65 -3.47 -3.40
N ARG A 158 19.85 -3.23 -4.44
CA ARG A 158 20.36 -2.66 -5.71
C ARG A 158 20.93 -1.26 -5.51
N TYR A 159 20.28 -0.44 -4.68
CA TYR A 159 20.78 0.89 -4.34
C TYR A 159 22.14 0.80 -3.64
N VAL A 160 22.27 -0.06 -2.62
CA VAL A 160 23.55 -0.32 -1.94
C VAL A 160 24.64 -0.74 -2.92
N LYS A 161 24.33 -1.67 -3.83
CA LYS A 161 25.31 -2.21 -4.79
C LYS A 161 25.76 -1.17 -5.84
N THR A 162 24.87 -0.28 -6.26
CA THR A 162 25.13 0.63 -7.40
C THR A 162 25.45 2.06 -6.98
N GLY A 163 25.08 2.46 -5.76
CA GLY A 163 25.13 3.84 -5.28
C GLY A 163 24.23 4.82 -6.05
N ASN A 164 23.42 4.34 -7.01
CA ASN A 164 22.69 5.21 -7.94
C ASN A 164 21.18 4.95 -7.87
N ARG A 165 20.49 5.81 -7.10
CA ARG A 165 19.04 5.75 -6.92
C ARG A 165 18.27 5.86 -8.24
N ASP A 166 18.66 6.79 -9.11
CA ASP A 166 17.94 7.06 -10.36
C ASP A 166 18.03 5.89 -11.34
N SER A 167 19.19 5.24 -11.40
CA SER A 167 19.39 4.02 -12.19
C SER A 167 18.51 2.87 -11.70
N VAL A 168 18.43 2.70 -10.38
CA VAL A 168 17.59 1.68 -9.74
C VAL A 168 16.10 1.93 -10.01
N LEU A 169 15.64 3.17 -9.92
CA LEU A 169 14.25 3.56 -10.22
C LEU A 169 13.90 3.29 -11.69
N LYS A 170 14.73 3.75 -12.63
CA LYS A 170 14.52 3.51 -14.07
C LYS A 170 14.47 2.01 -14.41
N GLY A 171 15.35 1.21 -13.80
CA GLY A 171 15.35 -0.23 -14.00
C GLY A 171 14.06 -0.91 -13.55
N TYR A 172 13.40 -0.36 -12.54
CA TYR A 172 12.13 -0.86 -12.04
C TYR A 172 10.94 -0.42 -12.86
N GLU A 173 10.86 0.85 -13.26
CA GLU A 173 9.81 1.35 -14.18
C GLU A 173 9.75 0.46 -15.42
N LYS A 174 10.91 0.16 -16.01
CA LYS A 174 11.05 -0.78 -17.12
C LYS A 174 10.59 -2.21 -16.80
N SER A 175 10.76 -2.66 -15.55
CA SER A 175 10.32 -3.98 -15.10
C SER A 175 8.79 -4.03 -14.92
N ILE A 176 8.17 -2.97 -14.40
CA ILE A 176 6.70 -2.86 -14.35
C ILE A 176 6.12 -2.88 -15.76
N GLU A 177 6.66 -2.07 -16.68
CA GLU A 177 6.20 -2.04 -18.07
C GLU A 177 6.18 -3.43 -18.70
N ARG A 178 7.24 -4.22 -18.49
CA ARG A 178 7.33 -5.62 -18.96
C ARG A 178 6.28 -6.53 -18.32
N CYS A 179 6.03 -6.40 -17.01
CA CYS A 179 4.98 -7.17 -16.34
C CYS A 179 3.59 -6.81 -16.87
N VAL A 180 3.30 -5.52 -17.10
CA VAL A 180 2.03 -5.07 -17.69
C VAL A 180 1.86 -5.64 -19.11
N GLN A 181 2.91 -5.58 -19.93
CA GLN A 181 2.90 -6.18 -21.27
C GLN A 181 2.61 -7.68 -21.22
N ALA A 182 3.27 -8.42 -20.32
CA ALA A 182 3.04 -9.86 -20.14
C ALA A 182 1.60 -10.16 -19.68
N ILE A 183 1.05 -9.37 -18.75
CA ILE A 183 -0.34 -9.51 -18.29
C ILE A 183 -1.32 -9.27 -19.44
N ASN A 184 -1.10 -8.24 -20.25
CA ASN A 184 -1.97 -7.93 -21.39
C ASN A 184 -1.89 -9.04 -22.44
N ALA A 185 -0.70 -9.53 -22.76
CA ALA A 185 -0.52 -10.66 -23.67
C ALA A 185 -1.23 -11.93 -23.16
N MET A 186 -1.18 -12.21 -21.85
CA MET A 186 -1.92 -13.33 -21.25
C MET A 186 -3.43 -13.17 -21.40
N LYS A 187 -3.97 -11.97 -21.15
CA LYS A 187 -5.41 -11.68 -21.34
C LYS A 187 -5.86 -11.78 -22.79
N GLU A 188 -5.01 -11.38 -23.73
CA GLU A 188 -5.27 -11.50 -25.16
C GLU A 188 -5.21 -12.95 -25.65
N SER A 189 -4.48 -13.81 -24.93
CA SER A 189 -4.38 -15.25 -25.19
C SER A 189 -5.44 -16.11 -24.48
N GLU A 190 -6.30 -15.53 -23.64
CA GLU A 190 -7.43 -16.27 -23.07
C GLU A 190 -8.39 -16.68 -24.20
N PRO A 191 -8.72 -17.98 -24.34
CA PRO A 191 -9.62 -18.43 -25.40
C PRO A 191 -10.98 -17.77 -25.22
N LYS A 192 -11.44 -17.04 -26.24
CA LYS A 192 -12.82 -16.58 -26.32
C LYS A 192 -13.69 -17.84 -26.29
N LEU A 193 -14.50 -18.00 -25.23
CA LEU A 193 -15.54 -19.02 -25.17
C LEU A 193 -16.40 -18.87 -26.43
N GLU A 194 -16.28 -19.81 -27.36
CA GLU A 194 -17.16 -19.86 -28.53
C GLU A 194 -18.60 -20.01 -28.03
N PRO A 195 -19.56 -19.25 -28.59
CA PRO A 195 -20.96 -19.42 -28.23
C PRO A 195 -21.37 -20.87 -28.52
N LYS A 196 -21.90 -21.52 -27.48
CA LYS A 196 -22.43 -22.88 -27.56
C LYS A 196 -23.46 -22.94 -28.71
N PRO A 197 -23.40 -23.92 -29.62
CA PRO A 197 -24.38 -24.02 -30.69
C PRO A 197 -25.79 -24.13 -30.10
N GLU A 198 -26.71 -23.31 -30.60
CA GLU A 198 -28.12 -23.35 -30.22
C GLU A 198 -28.69 -24.76 -30.50
N PRO A 199 -29.54 -25.30 -29.61
CA PRO A 199 -30.16 -26.60 -29.85
C PRO A 199 -31.08 -26.50 -31.07
N GLU A 200 -30.90 -27.42 -32.02
CA GLU A 200 -31.75 -27.58 -33.20
C GLU A 200 -33.22 -27.66 -32.77
N GLN A 201 -34.05 -26.77 -33.32
CA GLN A 201 -35.50 -26.89 -33.20
C GLN A 201 -35.96 -28.13 -33.96
N GLU A 202 -36.31 -29.17 -33.20
CA GLU A 202 -36.96 -30.37 -33.72
C GLU A 202 -38.36 -30.00 -34.24
N ASN A 203 -38.49 -29.97 -35.57
CA ASN A 203 -39.74 -29.70 -36.27
C ASN A 203 -40.82 -30.72 -35.87
N THR A 204 -41.88 -30.26 -35.21
CA THR A 204 -43.09 -31.06 -34.98
C THR A 204 -43.91 -31.13 -36.28
N PRO A 205 -44.35 -32.30 -36.77
CA PRO A 205 -45.16 -32.38 -37.98
C PRO A 205 -46.58 -31.88 -37.72
N LYS A 206 -47.09 -31.08 -38.65
CA LYS A 206 -48.47 -30.58 -38.68
C LYS A 206 -49.47 -31.73 -38.74
N SER A 207 -50.37 -31.75 -37.76
CA SER A 207 -51.63 -32.49 -37.78
C SER A 207 -52.47 -32.07 -39.01
N SER A 208 -52.80 -33.05 -39.85
CA SER A 208 -53.83 -32.92 -40.89
C SER A 208 -55.09 -33.64 -40.42
N PHE A 209 -56.11 -32.87 -40.02
CA PHE A 209 -57.49 -33.35 -39.96
C PHE A 209 -58.07 -33.34 -41.38
N SER A 210 -58.65 -34.46 -41.79
CA SER A 210 -59.73 -34.56 -42.77
C SER A 210 -60.67 -35.66 -42.30
#